data_AF-A0AB33IXF3-F1
#
_entry.id   AF-A0AB33IXF3-F1
#
_cell.length_a   1.000
_cell.length_b   1.000
_cell.length_c   1.000
_cell.angle_alpha   90.00
_cell.angle_beta   90.00
_cell.angle_gamma   90.00
#
_symmetry.space_group_name_H-M   'P 1'
#
loop_
_entity.id
_entity.type
_entity.pdbx_description
1 polymer ?
#
loop_
_entity_poly.entity_id
_entity_poly.type
_entity_poly.pdbx_seq_one_letter_code
_entity_poly.pdbx_strand_id
1 'polypeptide(L)'
;MEHSFTLIIKDILSRIYGRDGLEIYTKNLLIQYINEKTKSASKGSKSRSSFANLYAIYVIIEDYIAHGFDTDSMYRYYEGAQFSRLFQ
;
A
#
# COMPACT_ATOMS: atom_id res chain seq x y z
N MET A 1 6.23 12.69 -7.20
CA MET A 1 6.41 12.90 -8.65
C MET A 1 5.37 12.03 -9.36
N GLU A 2 4.54 12.60 -10.25
CA GLU A 2 3.52 11.82 -10.95
C GLU A 2 4.13 10.96 -12.06
N HIS A 3 3.54 9.79 -12.29
CA HIS A 3 3.86 8.88 -13.38
C HIS A 3 2.59 8.16 -13.86
N SER A 4 2.71 7.35 -14.90
CA SER A 4 1.62 6.58 -15.51
C SER A 4 0.68 5.90 -14.48
N PHE A 5 1.26 5.21 -13.50
CA PHE A 5 0.49 4.50 -12.48
C PHE A 5 -0.17 5.42 -11.41
N THR A 6 0.24 6.68 -11.30
CA THR A 6 -0.36 7.64 -10.34
C THR A 6 -1.84 7.85 -10.61
N LEU A 7 -2.25 7.84 -11.88
CA LEU A 7 -3.66 7.99 -12.27
C LEU A 7 -4.52 6.83 -11.76
N ILE A 8 -3.98 5.60 -11.77
CA ILE A 8 -4.67 4.42 -11.27
C ILE A 8 -4.90 4.53 -9.76
N ILE A 9 -3.88 4.95 -9.00
CA ILE A 9 -4.00 5.15 -7.56
C ILE A 9 -5.06 6.21 -7.24
N LYS A 10 -5.03 7.36 -7.93
CA LYS A 10 -6.02 8.43 -7.72
C LYS A 10 -7.44 7.99 -8.07
N ASP A 11 -7.61 7.22 -9.15
CA ASP A 11 -8.91 6.67 -9.55
C ASP A 11 -9.46 5.69 -8.51
N ILE A 12 -8.63 4.79 -7.97
CA ILE A 12 -9.03 3.90 -6.85
C ILE A 12 -9.47 4.72 -5.63
N LEU A 13 -8.68 5.71 -5.23
CA LEU A 13 -9.02 6.55 -4.08
C LEU A 13 -10.30 7.37 -4.31
N SER A 14 -10.51 7.86 -5.53
CA SER A 14 -11.73 8.58 -5.92
C SER A 14 -12.97 7.66 -5.86
N ARG A 15 -12.84 6.39 -6.28
CA ARG A 15 -13.95 5.43 -6.20
C ARG A 15 -14.33 5.07 -4.76
N ILE A 16 -13.35 4.99 -3.86
CA ILE A 16 -13.57 4.60 -2.46
C ILE A 16 -14.01 5.79 -1.60
N TYR A 17 -13.39 6.96 -1.79
CA TYR A 17 -13.53 8.13 -0.91
C TYR A 17 -14.15 9.36 -1.61
N GLY A 18 -14.54 9.24 -2.88
CA GLY A 18 -15.13 10.34 -3.64
C GLY A 18 -14.18 11.53 -3.75
N ARG A 19 -14.69 12.72 -3.40
CA ARG A 19 -13.95 14.00 -3.48
C ARG A 19 -12.73 14.04 -2.55
N ASP A 20 -12.74 13.26 -1.48
CA ASP A 20 -11.66 13.23 -0.48
C ASP A 20 -10.46 12.40 -0.96
N GLY A 21 -10.62 11.62 -2.04
CA GLY A 21 -9.55 10.76 -2.57
C GLY A 21 -8.27 11.54 -2.95
N LEU A 22 -8.42 12.78 -3.45
CA LEU A 22 -7.28 13.65 -3.75
C LEU A 22 -6.58 14.14 -2.48
N GLU A 23 -7.34 14.48 -1.45
CA GLU A 23 -6.78 14.88 -0.15
C GLU A 23 -6.04 13.71 0.51
N ILE A 24 -6.61 12.51 0.48
CA ILE A 24 -5.96 11.30 0.98
C ILE A 24 -4.64 11.05 0.23
N TYR A 25 -4.63 11.13 -1.10
CA TYR A 25 -3.40 10.98 -1.88
C TYR A 25 -2.32 12.02 -1.47
N THR A 26 -2.72 13.27 -1.26
CA THR A 26 -1.77 14.36 -0.96
C THR A 26 -1.29 14.38 0.49
N LYS A 27 -2.03 13.81 1.44
CA LYS A 27 -1.67 13.81 2.87
C LYS A 27 -1.17 12.48 3.40
N ASN A 28 -1.53 11.35 2.78
CA ASN A 28 -1.17 10.02 3.26
C ASN A 28 0.21 9.58 2.72
N LEU A 29 1.21 9.53 3.61
CA LEU A 29 2.58 9.14 3.26
C LEU A 29 2.71 7.70 2.77
N LEU A 30 1.90 6.76 3.27
CA LEU A 30 1.93 5.37 2.82
C LEU A 30 1.46 5.25 1.38
N ILE A 31 0.38 5.96 1.02
CA ILE A 31 -0.12 6.04 -0.35
C ILE A 31 0.92 6.68 -1.27
N GLN A 32 1.60 7.76 -0.83
CA GLN A 32 2.67 8.38 -1.62
C GLN A 32 3.87 7.45 -1.80
N TYR A 33 4.21 6.67 -0.79
CA TYR A 33 5.27 5.66 -0.87
C TYR A 33 4.91 4.55 -1.85
N ILE A 34 3.67 4.02 -1.81
CA ILE A 34 3.16 3.06 -2.78
C ILE A 34 3.24 3.65 -4.19
N ASN A 35 2.84 4.91 -4.38
CA ASN A 35 2.99 5.59 -5.66
C ASN A 35 4.45 5.55 -6.14
N GLU A 36 5.43 6.01 -5.33
CA GLU A 36 6.84 5.95 -5.73
C GLU A 36 7.32 4.52 -6.06
N LYS A 37 6.85 3.49 -5.33
CA LYS A 37 7.19 2.09 -5.61
C LYS A 37 6.54 1.50 -6.86
N THR A 38 5.53 2.17 -7.42
CA THR A 38 4.85 1.77 -8.67
C THR A 38 5.36 2.52 -9.90
N LYS A 39 6.41 3.34 -9.78
CA LYS A 39 7.01 4.11 -10.89
C LYS A 39 7.45 3.27 -12.09
N SER A 40 7.78 2.00 -11.90
CA SER A 40 8.16 1.06 -12.96
C SER A 40 7.00 0.22 -13.51
N ALA A 41 5.78 0.35 -12.99
CA ALA A 41 4.65 -0.50 -13.36
C ALA A 41 4.31 -0.48 -14.87
N SER A 42 4.56 0.63 -15.56
CA SER A 42 4.34 0.75 -17.00
C SER A 42 5.65 0.72 -17.82
N LYS A 43 6.78 0.32 -17.22
CA LYS A 43 8.08 0.29 -17.89
C LYS A 43 8.38 -1.11 -18.42
N GLY A 44 9.24 -1.19 -19.43
CA GLY A 44 9.58 -2.44 -20.09
C GLY A 44 10.30 -3.46 -19.19
N SER A 45 10.56 -4.64 -19.75
CA SER A 45 11.10 -5.83 -19.07
C SER A 45 12.46 -5.66 -18.37
N LYS A 46 13.21 -4.61 -18.70
CA LYS A 46 14.49 -4.27 -18.05
C LYS A 46 14.35 -3.36 -16.82
N SER A 47 13.13 -2.90 -16.53
CA SER A 47 12.88 -2.07 -15.35
C SER A 47 12.85 -2.94 -14.08
N ARG A 48 13.41 -2.42 -12.98
CA ARG A 48 13.41 -3.10 -11.68
C ARG A 48 12.14 -2.74 -10.93
N SER A 49 11.15 -3.61 -10.99
CA SER A 49 9.90 -3.44 -10.24
C SER A 49 10.11 -3.65 -8.75
N SER A 50 9.48 -2.80 -7.94
CA SER A 50 9.62 -2.83 -6.48
C SER A 50 8.69 -3.86 -5.82
N PHE A 51 8.55 -5.05 -6.42
CA PHE A 51 7.59 -6.06 -5.99
C PHE A 51 7.80 -6.49 -4.53
N ALA A 52 9.05 -6.67 -4.09
CA ALA A 52 9.35 -7.05 -2.71
C ALA A 52 8.79 -6.04 -1.68
N ASN A 53 8.97 -4.74 -1.91
CA ASN A 53 8.46 -3.71 -0.98
C ASN A 53 6.92 -3.63 -1.01
N LEU A 54 6.33 -3.70 -2.21
CA LEU A 54 4.87 -3.67 -2.36
C LEU A 54 4.23 -4.89 -1.70
N TYR A 55 4.83 -6.07 -1.89
CA TYR A 55 4.39 -7.31 -1.28
C TYR A 55 4.56 -7.30 0.25
N ALA A 56 5.68 -6.76 0.77
CA ALA A 56 5.87 -6.62 2.20
C ALA A 56 4.79 -5.74 2.86
N ILE A 57 4.41 -4.63 2.22
CA ILE A 57 3.30 -3.79 2.70
C ILE A 57 1.99 -4.56 2.69
N TYR A 58 1.68 -5.23 1.57
CA TYR A 58 0.47 -6.04 1.42
C TYR A 58 0.37 -7.08 2.54
N VAL A 59 1.42 -7.86 2.72
CA VAL A 59 1.50 -8.91 3.74
C VAL A 59 1.30 -8.38 5.16
N ILE A 60 1.93 -7.25 5.52
CA ILE A 60 1.76 -6.64 6.85
C ILE A 60 0.31 -6.17 7.05
N ILE A 61 -0.32 -5.61 6.02
CA ILE A 61 -1.72 -5.16 6.08
C ILE A 61 -2.67 -6.36 6.22
N GLU A 62 -2.44 -7.45 5.47
CA GLU A 62 -3.26 -8.66 5.57
C GLU A 62 -3.13 -9.29 6.97
N ASP A 63 -1.91 -9.41 7.50
CA ASP A 63 -1.68 -9.90 8.86
C ASP A 63 -2.37 -9.03 9.91
N TYR A 64 -2.29 -7.71 9.73
CA TYR A 64 -2.94 -6.73 10.59
C TYR A 64 -4.47 -6.91 10.62
N ILE A 65 -5.10 -7.08 9.46
CA ILE A 65 -6.55 -7.29 9.33
C ILE A 65 -6.97 -8.68 9.82
N ALA A 66 -6.20 -9.72 9.51
CA ALA A 66 -6.52 -11.11 9.89
C ALA A 66 -6.61 -11.31 11.41
N HIS A 67 -5.83 -10.54 12.17
CA HIS A 67 -5.86 -10.53 13.63
C HIS A 67 -6.85 -9.50 14.21
N GLY A 68 -7.61 -8.79 13.36
CA GLY A 68 -8.62 -7.81 13.77
C GLY A 68 -8.05 -6.54 14.39
N PHE A 69 -6.76 -6.25 14.16
CA PHE A 69 -6.10 -5.10 14.79
C PHE A 69 -6.59 -3.75 14.26
N ASP A 70 -7.29 -3.74 13.12
CA ASP A 70 -8.00 -2.58 12.58
C ASP A 70 -9.19 -2.14 13.44
N THR A 71 -9.60 -2.97 14.40
CA THR A 71 -10.71 -2.71 15.32
C THR A 71 -10.24 -2.45 16.76
N ASP A 72 -11.05 -1.67 17.49
CA ASP A 72 -11.03 -1.53 18.95
C ASP A 72 -9.67 -1.36 19.65
N SER A 73 -8.83 -0.40 19.21
CA SER A 73 -7.54 -0.07 19.84
C SER A 73 -6.57 -1.26 20.01
N MET A 74 -6.81 -2.36 19.29
CA MET A 74 -6.05 -3.60 19.42
C MET A 74 -4.64 -3.48 18.83
N TYR A 75 -4.38 -2.45 18.01
CA TYR A 75 -3.03 -2.11 17.52
C TYR A 75 -1.97 -2.11 18.63
N ARG A 76 -2.32 -1.72 19.86
CA ARG A 76 -1.38 -1.71 20.98
C ARG A 76 -0.80 -3.09 21.34
N TYR A 77 -1.48 -4.16 20.93
CA TYR A 77 -1.08 -5.54 21.14
C TYR A 77 -0.47 -6.16 19.88
N TYR A 78 -0.31 -5.39 18.80
CA TYR A 78 0.32 -5.88 17.59
C TYR A 78 1.82 -6.07 17.85
N GLU A 79 2.25 -7.33 17.89
CA GLU A 79 3.64 -7.71 18.11
C GLU A 79 4.51 -7.62 16.85
N GLY A 80 3.88 -7.30 15.71
CA GLY A 80 4.52 -7.29 14.40
C GLY A 80 4.40 -8.64 13.69
N ALA A 81 4.43 -8.60 12.37
CA ALA A 81 4.35 -9.80 11.55
C ALA A 81 5.73 -10.49 11.43
N GLN A 82 5.79 -11.79 11.75
CA GLN A 82 7.01 -12.59 11.53
C GLN A 82 7.15 -12.93 10.04
N PHE A 83 8.19 -12.41 9.40
CA PHE A 83 8.46 -12.65 7.96
C PHE A 83 8.37 -14.13 7.58
N SER A 84 8.85 -15.05 8.42
CA SER A 84 8.81 -16.50 8.17
C SER A 84 7.42 -17.13 8.18
N ARG A 85 6.46 -16.56 8.91
CA ARG A 85 5.08 -17.10 9.01
C ARG A 85 4.17 -16.64 7.88
N LEU A 86 4.57 -15.59 7.17
CA LEU A 86 3.77 -14.96 6.11
C LEU A 86 3.98 -15.58 4.72
N PHE A 87 4.93 -16.52 4.57
CA PHE A 87 5.22 -17.25 3.33
C PHE A 87 4.87 -18.76 3.41
N GLN A 88 4.09 -19.18 4.40
CA GLN A 88 3.64 -20.58 4.54
C GLN A 88 2.43 -20.89 3.66
#